data_AF-A0AAU4KA53-F1
#
_entry.id   AF-A0AAU4KA53-F1
#
_cell.length_a   1.000
_cell.length_b   1.000
_cell.length_c   1.000
_cell.angle_alpha   90.00
_cell.angle_beta   90.00
_cell.angle_gamma   90.00
#
_symmetry.space_group_name_H-M   'P 1'
#
loop_
_entity.id
_entity.type
_entity.pdbx_description
1 polymer ?
#
loop_
_entity_poly.entity_id
_entity_poly.type
_entity_poly.pdbx_seq_one_letter_code
_entity_poly.pdbx_strand_id
1 'polypeptide(L)' 'MVVTGFKATRARKLASAEREANRILAAGRAPVERGFAHLKNWRILTKLRTDPARATHLLRALLVLTNIEATAGN' A
#
# COMPACT_ATOMS: atom_id res chain seq x y z
N MET A 1 -12.00 -5.53 4.93
CA MET A 1 -12.25 -4.60 6.04
C MET A 1 -11.31 -3.41 5.91
N VAL A 2 -11.81 -2.18 5.78
CA VAL A 2 -10.98 -0.97 5.67
C VAL A 2 -10.81 -0.37 7.05
N VAL A 3 -9.59 -0.39 7.60
CA VAL A 3 -9.29 0.25 8.88
C VAL A 3 -8.94 1.71 8.64
N THR A 4 -9.77 2.61 9.16
CA THR A 4 -9.56 4.07 9.09
C THR A 4 -9.08 4.61 10.43
N GLY A 5 -8.24 5.66 10.40
CA GLY A 5 -7.74 6.29 11.61
C GLY A 5 -8.80 7.07 12.39
N PHE A 6 -8.52 7.27 13.68
CA PHE A 6 -9.33 8.10 14.57
C PHE A 6 -9.19 9.59 14.20
N LYS A 7 -10.29 10.35 14.26
CA LYS A 7 -10.31 11.78 13.92
C LYS A 7 -10.55 12.63 15.17
N ALA A 8 -9.74 13.69 15.32
CA ALA A 8 -10.06 14.77 16.23
C ALA A 8 -11.24 15.60 15.68
N THR A 9 -12.03 16.19 16.56
CA THR A 9 -13.08 17.16 16.21
C THR A 9 -12.90 18.44 17.03
N ARG A 10 -13.65 19.50 16.73
CA ARG A 10 -13.61 20.73 17.55
C ARG A 10 -13.93 20.45 19.03
N ALA A 11 -14.79 19.49 19.31
CA ALA A 11 -15.22 19.12 20.66
C ALA A 11 -14.33 18.07 21.33
N ARG A 12 -13.49 17.35 20.57
CA ARG A 12 -12.72 16.20 21.08
C ARG A 12 -11.31 16.14 20.51
N LYS A 13 -10.33 16.12 21.42
CA LYS A 13 -8.94 15.80 21.10
C LYS A 13 -8.73 14.28 21.13
N LEU A 14 -7.78 13.80 20.33
CA LEU A 14 -7.37 12.40 20.33
C LEU A 14 -6.64 12.05 21.63
N ALA A 15 -6.98 10.91 22.23
CA ALA A 15 -6.21 10.31 23.32
C ALA A 15 -4.82 9.87 22.84
N SER A 16 -3.89 9.65 23.76
CA SER A 16 -2.53 9.20 23.43
C SER A 16 -2.54 7.88 22.65
N ALA A 17 -3.35 6.91 23.08
CA ALA A 17 -3.51 5.62 22.43
C ALA A 17 -4.06 5.74 21.00
N GLU A 18 -5.03 6.64 20.76
CA GLU A 18 -5.58 6.86 19.41
C GLU A 18 -4.56 7.48 18.46
N ARG A 19 -3.70 8.38 18.96
CA ARG A 19 -2.60 8.94 18.17
C ARG A 19 -1.57 7.87 17.82
N GLU A 20 -1.25 6.99 18.75
CA GLU A 20 -0.33 5.88 18.49
C GLU A 20 -0.89 4.91 17.45
N ALA A 21 -2.16 4.52 17.59
CA ALA A 21 -2.85 3.71 16.59
C ALA A 21 -2.82 4.37 15.19
N ASN A 22 -3.05 5.68 15.12
CA ASN A 22 -2.94 6.43 13.87
C ASN A 22 -1.52 6.44 13.30
N ARG A 23 -0.48 6.53 14.14
CA ARG A 23 0.93 6.46 13.70
C ARG A 23 1.26 5.10 13.11
N ILE A 24 0.87 4.01 13.76
CA ILE A 24 1.07 2.65 13.26
C ILE A 24 0.34 2.47 11.92
N LEU A 25 -0.92 2.93 11.84
CA LEU A 25 -1.68 2.88 10.60
C LEU A 25 -1.03 3.69 9.48
N ALA A 26 -0.54 4.90 9.79
CA ALA A 26 0.16 5.74 8.82
C ALA A 26 1.48 5.12 8.35
N ALA A 27 2.26 4.52 9.26
CA ALA A 27 3.49 3.82 8.94
C ALA A 27 3.25 2.65 7.98
N GLY A 28 2.18 1.88 8.19
CA GLY A 28 1.78 0.81 7.27
C GLY A 28 1.31 1.31 5.90
N ARG A 29 0.68 2.50 5.83
CA ARG A 29 0.18 3.09 4.58
C ARG A 29 1.26 3.81 3.77
N ALA A 30 2.21 4.46 4.43
CA ALA A 30 3.25 5.26 3.80
C ALA A 30 3.99 4.55 2.64
N PRO A 31 4.45 3.28 2.76
CA PRO A 31 5.13 2.61 1.64
C PRO A 31 4.19 2.35 0.46
N VAL A 32 2.94 1.98 0.73
CA VAL A 32 1.93 1.72 -0.31
C VAL A 32 1.60 3.01 -1.06
N GLU A 33 1.26 4.08 -0.33
CA GLU A 33 0.93 5.37 -0.94
C GLU A 33 2.10 5.94 -1.76
N ARG A 34 3.33 5.80 -1.25
CA ARG A 34 4.55 6.20 -1.96
C ARG A 34 4.76 5.38 -3.24
N GLY A 35 4.64 4.06 -3.17
CA GLY A 35 4.71 3.19 -4.34
C GLY A 35 3.67 3.57 -5.40
N PHE A 36 2.41 3.76 -4.98
CA PHE A 36 1.35 4.20 -5.89
C PHE A 36 1.57 5.61 -6.46
N ALA A 37 2.17 6.52 -5.71
CA ALA A 37 2.56 7.84 -6.21
C ALA A 37 3.60 7.72 -7.34
N HIS A 38 4.63 6.87 -7.16
CA HIS A 38 5.62 6.59 -8.22
C HIS A 38 4.97 5.95 -9.47
N LEU A 39 4.10 4.95 -9.28
CA LEU A 39 3.40 4.30 -10.39
C LEU A 39 2.53 5.28 -11.20
N LYS A 40 1.87 6.22 -10.52
CA LYS A 40 1.10 7.30 -11.17
C LYS A 40 2.01 8.30 -11.89
N ASN A 41 3.09 8.73 -11.24
CA ASN A 41 4.05 9.67 -11.81
C ASN A 41 4.66 9.14 -13.12
N TRP A 42 5.02 7.85 -13.15
CA TRP A 42 5.54 7.18 -14.35
C TRP A 42 4.45 6.78 -15.37
N ARG A 43 3.17 7.07 -15.07
CA ARG A 43 2.00 6.69 -15.88
C ARG A 43 1.91 5.19 -16.17
N ILE A 44 2.51 4.35 -15.32
CA ILE A 44 2.50 2.89 -15.49
C ILE A 44 1.06 2.38 -15.46
N LEU A 45 0.24 2.87 -14.52
CA LEU A 45 -1.16 2.44 -14.42
C LEU A 45 -1.97 2.75 -15.68
N THR A 46 -1.69 3.84 -16.40
CA THR A 46 -2.34 4.14 -17.68
C THR A 46 -1.94 3.14 -18.76
N LYS A 47 -0.64 2.81 -18.85
CA LYS A 47 -0.14 1.79 -19.79
C LYS A 47 -0.76 0.42 -19.48
N LEU A 48 -0.81 0.08 -18.20
CA LEU A 48 -1.35 -1.17 -17.66
C LEU A 48 -2.87 -1.31 -17.91
N ARG A 49 -3.62 -0.20 -17.87
CA ARG A 49 -5.09 -0.17 -18.05
C ARG A 49 -5.53 -0.61 -19.45
N THR A 50 -4.63 -0.58 -20.42
CA THR A 50 -4.88 -1.06 -21.79
C THR A 50 -5.07 -2.59 -21.85
N ASP A 51 -4.48 -3.34 -20.90
CA ASP A 51 -4.66 -4.79 -20.76
C ASP A 51 -4.49 -5.24 -19.28
N PRO A 52 -5.54 -5.09 -18.45
CA PRO A 52 -5.47 -5.41 -17.02
C PRO A 52 -5.30 -6.91 -16.74
N ALA A 53 -5.67 -7.79 -17.69
CA ALA A 53 -5.51 -9.23 -17.56
C ALA A 53 -4.04 -9.63 -17.68
N ARG A 54 -3.34 -9.13 -18.71
CA ARG A 54 -1.89 -9.34 -18.89
C ARG A 54 -1.09 -8.79 -17.72
N ALA A 55 -1.48 -7.62 -17.22
CA ALA A 55 -0.87 -7.00 -16.05
C ALA A 55 -0.97 -7.86 -14.79
N THR A 56 -2.16 -8.41 -14.54
CA THR A 56 -2.39 -9.31 -13.41
C THR A 56 -1.56 -10.58 -13.54
N HIS A 57 -1.42 -11.11 -14.77
CA HIS A 57 -0.59 -12.29 -15.04
C HIS A 57 0.90 -12.01 -14.72
N LEU A 58 1.43 -10.89 -15.21
CA LEU A 58 2.81 -10.47 -14.94
C LEU A 58 3.06 -10.24 -13.44
N LEU A 59 2.13 -9.57 -12.74
CA LEU A 59 2.24 -9.35 -11.29
C LEU A 59 2.24 -10.66 -10.51
N ARG A 60 1.39 -11.63 -10.89
CA ARG A 60 1.39 -12.97 -10.27
C ARG A 60 2.70 -13.71 -10.50
N ALA A 61 3.23 -13.66 -11.73
CA ALA A 61 4.52 -14.28 -12.05
C ALA A 61 5.67 -13.65 -11.23
N LEU A 62 5.71 -12.32 -11.15
CA LEU A 62 6.69 -11.58 -10.34
C LEU A 62 6.58 -11.94 -8.86
N LEU A 63 5.36 -12.00 -8.32
CA LEU A 63 5.13 -12.39 -6.92
C LEU A 63 5.64 -13.80 -6.62
N VAL A 64 5.37 -14.76 -7.51
CA VAL A 64 5.90 -16.13 -7.38
C VAL A 64 7.43 -16.13 -7.40
N LEU A 65 8.04 -15.39 -8.34
CA LEU A 65 9.49 -15.31 -8.45
C LEU A 65 10.12 -14.70 -7.19
N THR A 66 9.61 -13.56 -6.71
CA THR A 66 10.12 -12.90 -5.49
C THR A 66 9.94 -13.77 -4.25
N ASN A 67 8.84 -14.53 -4.16
CA ASN A 67 8.65 -15.47 -3.06
C ASN A 67 9.66 -16.62 -3.11
N ILE A 68 9.92 -17.18 -4.30
CA ILE A 68 10.95 -18.21 -4.49
C ILE A 68 12.32 -17.67 -4.04
N GLU A 69 12.71 -16.48 -4.52
CA GLU A 69 13.97 -15.82 -4.13
C GLU A 69 14.06 -15.59 -2.62
N ALA A 70 12.98 -15.12 -1.97
CA ALA A 70 12.95 -14.90 -0.53
C ALA A 70 13.03 -16.20 0.28
N THR A 71 12.49 -17.31 -0.25
CA THR A 71 12.62 -18.63 0.40
C THR A 71 13.94 -19.33 0.13
N ALA A 72 14.60 -19.01 -0.99
CA ALA A 72 15.88 -19.59 -1.38
C ALA A 72 17.09 -18.84 -0.79
N GLY A 73 16.91 -17.60 -0.33
CA GLY A 73 17.93 -16.78 0.32
C GLY A 73 18.06 -16.94 1.84
N ASN A 74 17.49 -18.01 2.42
CA ASN A 74 17.60 -18.38 3.84
C ASN A 74 18.36 -19.69 4.02
#